data_AF-A0A6S7HRT8-F1
#
_entry.id   AF-A0A6S7HRT8-F1
#
_cell.length_a   1.000
_cell.length_b   1.000
_cell.length_c   1.000
_cell.angle_alpha   90.00
_cell.angle_beta   90.00
_cell.angle_gamma   90.00
#
_symmetry.space_group_name_H-M   'P 1'
#
loop_
_entity.id
_entity.type
_entity.pdbx_description
1 polymer ?
#
loop_
_entity_poly.entity_id
_entity_poly.type
_entity_poly.pdbx_seq_one_letter_code
_entity_poly.pdbx_strand_id
1 'polypeptide(L)'
;VITKLAGMEEENLAYATKREQQELLQKVLAASDIDADEEGDGQSRSSSQNSNAVVRRTGSMASLSGADSMVYLEYRKPNRDRHPLFKKLRK
;
A
#
# COMPACT_ATOMS: atom_id res chain seq x y z
N VAL A 1 -16.97 -17.02 -15.95
CA VAL A 1 -15.86 -16.27 -16.58
C VAL A 1 -16.41 -15.60 -17.83
N ILE A 2 -16.25 -14.29 -17.96
CA ILE A 2 -16.67 -13.53 -19.15
C ILE A 2 -15.39 -13.11 -19.86
N THR A 3 -15.30 -13.39 -21.16
CA THR A 3 -14.08 -13.14 -21.97
C THR A 3 -14.24 -12.01 -22.99
N LYS A 4 -15.47 -11.64 -23.33
CA LYS A 4 -15.81 -10.53 -24.23
C LYS A 4 -17.06 -9.84 -23.71
N LEU A 5 -17.10 -8.51 -23.80
CA LEU A 5 -18.30 -7.73 -23.53
C LEU A 5 -19.02 -7.45 -24.85
N ALA A 6 -20.35 -7.51 -24.82
CA ALA A 6 -21.16 -7.15 -25.99
C ALA A 6 -21.02 -5.65 -26.30
N GLY A 7 -20.92 -5.29 -27.58
CA GLY A 7 -20.87 -3.89 -28.02
C GLY A 7 -19.49 -3.22 -27.99
N MET A 8 -18.41 -3.92 -27.61
CA MET A 8 -17.06 -3.32 -27.57
C MET A 8 -16.55 -2.82 -28.93
N GLU A 9 -17.03 -3.39 -30.02
CA GLU A 9 -16.64 -2.98 -31.39
C GLU A 9 -17.42 -1.75 -31.88
N GLU A 10 -18.56 -1.46 -31.27
CA GLU A 10 -19.44 -0.34 -31.64
C GLU A 10 -19.11 0.94 -30.87
N GLU A 11 -18.43 0.81 -29.73
CA GLU A 11 -18.03 1.93 -28.89
C GLU A 11 -16.67 2.51 -29.31
N ASN A 12 -16.51 3.83 -29.17
CA ASN A 12 -15.24 4.50 -29.40
C ASN A 12 -14.30 4.30 -28.21
N LEU A 13 -13.63 3.14 -28.17
CA LEU A 13 -12.72 2.78 -27.10
C LEU A 13 -11.37 3.50 -27.23
N ALA A 14 -10.82 3.92 -26.09
CA ALA A 14 -9.44 4.40 -26.02
C ALA A 14 -8.44 3.27 -26.34
N TYR A 15 -7.29 3.61 -26.90
CA TYR A 15 -6.25 2.67 -27.30
C TYR A 15 -6.70 1.68 -28.40
N ALA A 16 -7.68 2.07 -29.23
CA ALA A 16 -8.12 1.27 -30.37
C ALA A 16 -7.02 1.15 -31.45
N THR A 17 -6.14 2.14 -31.57
CA THR A 17 -5.07 2.13 -32.58
C THR A 17 -3.74 1.60 -32.03
N LYS A 18 -2.95 0.93 -32.88
CA LYS A 18 -1.61 0.44 -32.51
C LYS A 18 -0.66 1.56 -32.08
N ARG A 19 -0.81 2.76 -32.65
CA ARG A 19 0.02 3.93 -32.29
C ARG A 19 -0.20 4.33 -30.84
N GLU A 20 -1.46 4.45 -30.41
CA GLU A 20 -1.80 4.81 -29.02
C GLU A 20 -1.33 3.75 -28.03
N GLN A 21 -1.41 2.47 -28.41
CA GLN A 21 -0.87 1.36 -27.61
C GLN A 21 0.66 1.45 -27.47
N GLN A 22 1.38 1.81 -28.53
CA GLN A 22 2.83 2.02 -28.50
C GLN A 22 3.22 3.23 -27.63
N GLU A 23 2.45 4.31 -27.68
CA GLU A 23 2.65 5.48 -26.82
C GLU A 23 2.45 5.12 -25.34
N LEU A 24 1.43 4.32 -25.03
CA LEU A 24 1.24 3.80 -23.67
C LEU A 24 2.39 2.89 -23.25
N LEU A 25 2.86 2.01 -24.14
CA LEU A 25 3.98 1.13 -23.86
C LEU A 25 5.25 1.91 -23.53
N GLN A 26 5.54 2.99 -24.25
CA GLN A 26 6.69 3.85 -23.93
C GLN A 26 6.57 4.47 -22.54
N LYS A 27 5.35 4.88 -22.13
CA LYS A 27 5.11 5.39 -20.77
C LYS A 27 5.33 4.30 -19.72
N VAL A 28 4.88 3.08 -19.97
CA VAL A 28 5.07 1.94 -19.04
C VAL A 28 6.53 1.55 -18.94
N LEU A 29 7.28 1.54 -20.05
CA LEU A 29 8.73 1.25 -20.03
C LEU A 29 9.53 2.34 -19.30
N ALA A 30 9.03 3.58 -19.29
CA ALA A 30 9.63 4.68 -18.54
C ALA A 30 9.15 4.75 -17.08
N ALA A 31 8.07 4.05 -16.74
CA ALA A 31 7.54 3.98 -15.38
C ALA A 31 8.50 3.15 -14.50
N SER A 32 8.43 3.40 -13.19
CA SER A 32 9.30 2.74 -12.22
C SER A 32 8.54 1.66 -11.45
N ASP A 33 9.25 0.70 -10.86
CA ASP A 33 8.62 -0.37 -10.05
C ASP A 33 7.81 0.18 -8.86
N ILE A 34 8.06 1.42 -8.44
CA ILE A 34 7.28 2.13 -7.41
C ILE A 34 5.81 2.28 -7.85
N ASP A 35 5.55 2.42 -9.15
CA ASP A 35 4.19 2.56 -9.68
C ASP A 35 3.42 1.23 -9.66
N ALA A 36 4.12 0.10 -9.47
CA ALA A 36 3.55 -1.23 -9.31
C ALA A 36 3.36 -1.63 -7.83
N ASP A 37 3.94 -0.89 -6.89
CA ASP A 37 3.79 -1.16 -5.46
C ASP A 37 2.39 -0.76 -4.99
N GLU A 38 1.57 -1.76 -4.66
CA GLU A 38 0.33 -1.55 -3.93
C GLU A 38 0.67 -1.04 -2.51
N GLU A 39 0.02 0.04 -2.09
CA GLU A 39 0.13 0.54 -0.72
C GLU A 39 -0.53 -0.51 0.19
N GLY A 40 0.29 -1.43 0.70
CA GLY A 40 -0.20 -2.44 1.61
C GLY A 40 -0.78 -1.75 2.83
N ASP A 41 -2.09 -1.87 3.04
CA ASP A 41 -2.69 -1.69 4.36
C ASP A 41 -1.76 -2.42 5.32
N GLY A 42 -1.20 -1.71 6.31
CA GLY A 42 -0.14 -2.19 7.20
C GLY A 42 -0.47 -3.46 8.01
N GLN A 43 -1.57 -4.14 7.70
CA GLN A 43 -2.03 -5.41 8.22
C GLN A 43 -1.76 -6.61 7.29
N SER A 44 -1.45 -6.43 6.00
CA SER A 44 -1.34 -7.56 5.04
C SER A 44 0.09 -8.02 4.72
N ARG A 45 1.13 -7.47 5.36
CA ARG A 45 2.51 -8.01 5.22
C ARG A 45 2.82 -9.21 6.13
N SER A 46 1.81 -9.86 6.71
CA SER A 46 2.00 -11.03 7.58
C SER A 46 1.69 -12.38 6.91
N SER A 47 1.29 -12.44 5.63
CA SER A 47 0.68 -13.67 5.08
C SER A 47 1.53 -14.46 4.07
N SER A 48 2.78 -14.11 3.80
CA SER A 48 3.58 -14.90 2.85
C SER A 48 5.04 -15.02 3.28
N GLN A 49 5.25 -15.80 4.34
CA GLN A 49 6.45 -16.62 4.50
C GLN A 49 6.25 -17.59 5.67
N ASN A 50 5.58 -18.70 5.35
CA ASN A 50 5.87 -20.05 5.82
C ASN A 50 6.83 -20.18 7.03
N SER A 51 6.36 -19.84 8.23
CA SER A 51 6.94 -20.35 9.47
C SER A 51 5.89 -20.30 10.58
N ASN A 52 5.66 -21.44 11.24
CA ASN A 52 4.99 -21.52 12.53
C ASN A 52 5.87 -20.82 13.60
N ALA A 53 6.09 -19.52 13.47
CA ALA A 53 6.86 -18.74 14.41
C ALA A 53 5.93 -18.28 15.55
N VAL A 54 5.79 -19.12 16.57
CA VAL A 54 5.24 -18.69 17.86
C VAL A 54 6.24 -17.73 18.50
N VAL A 55 5.94 -16.44 18.46
CA VAL A 55 6.78 -15.40 19.09
C VAL A 55 6.49 -15.36 20.60
N ARG A 56 7.33 -16.03 21.39
CA ARG A 56 7.30 -15.92 22.86
C ARG A 56 7.95 -14.61 23.28
N ARG A 57 7.15 -13.57 23.55
CA ARG A 57 7.63 -12.33 24.18
C ARG A 57 7.67 -12.53 25.69
N THR A 58 8.81 -12.27 26.33
CA THR A 58 8.93 -12.22 27.80
C THR A 58 8.22 -10.97 28.31
N GLY A 59 6.96 -11.10 28.74
CA GLY A 59 6.19 -10.02 29.37
C GLY A 59 6.24 -10.11 30.89
N SER A 60 6.40 -8.96 31.57
CA SER A 60 6.17 -8.84 33.00
C SER A 60 4.69 -9.11 33.30
N MET A 61 4.37 -9.82 34.40
CA MET A 61 2.97 -10.13 34.78
C MET A 61 2.09 -8.88 34.91
N ALA A 62 2.69 -7.73 35.25
CA ALA A 62 2.00 -6.45 35.31
C ALA A 62 1.41 -6.01 33.95
N SER A 63 2.08 -6.32 32.84
CA SER A 63 1.65 -5.92 31.49
C SER A 63 0.44 -6.74 31.00
N LEU A 64 0.29 -8.00 31.43
CA LEU A 64 -0.90 -8.83 31.11
C LEU A 64 -2.19 -8.27 31.72
N SER A 65 -2.08 -7.60 32.86
CA SER A 65 -3.20 -7.01 33.62
C SER A 65 -3.62 -5.62 33.09
N GLY A 66 -3.04 -5.13 32.00
CA GLY A 66 -3.35 -3.79 31.46
C GLY A 66 -2.75 -2.63 32.27
N ALA A 67 -1.75 -2.89 33.12
CA ALA A 67 -1.11 -1.85 33.94
C ALA A 67 -0.29 -0.84 33.10
N ASP A 68 0.23 -1.25 31.94
CA ASP A 68 1.01 -0.36 31.05
C ASP A 68 0.15 0.70 30.32
N SER A 69 -1.18 0.55 30.31
CA SER A 69 -2.09 1.48 29.61
C SER A 69 -2.48 2.71 30.43
N MET A 70 -2.09 2.82 31.71
CA MET A 70 -2.55 3.88 32.61
C MET A 70 -1.56 5.04 32.77
N VAL A 71 -1.08 5.57 31.64
CA VAL A 71 -0.30 6.81 31.63
C VAL A 71 -1.04 7.86 30.81
N TYR A 72 -1.67 8.83 31.48
CA TYR A 72 -2.19 10.04 30.82
C TYR A 72 -1.01 10.99 30.54
N LEU A 73 -0.29 10.72 29.46
CA LEU A 73 0.61 11.70 28.85
C LEU A 73 -0.20 12.49 27.83
N GLU A 74 -0.46 13.77 28.12
CA GLU A 74 -0.98 14.70 27.12
C GLU A 74 0.08 14.88 26.01
N TYR A 75 0.07 13.96 25.04
CA TYR A 75 0.88 14.08 23.83
C TYR A 75 0.27 15.18 22.98
N ARG A 76 0.86 16.38 23.01
CA ARG A 76 0.80 17.29 21.86
C ARG A 76 1.45 16.54 20.69
N LYS A 77 0.64 15.89 19.85
CA LYS A 77 1.13 15.17 18.66
C LYS A 77 1.91 16.17 17.79
N PRO A 78 3.25 16.09 17.68
CA PRO A 78 3.89 16.75 16.56
C PRO A 78 3.31 16.07 15.31
N ASN A 79 2.93 16.83 14.29
CA ASN A 79 2.37 16.35 13.03
C ASN A 79 3.21 15.22 12.40
N ARG A 80 3.04 13.97 12.86
CA ARG A 80 3.69 12.76 12.38
C ARG A 80 2.88 12.10 11.28
N ASP A 81 1.61 12.46 11.16
CA ASP A 81 0.68 12.10 10.09
C ASP A 81 0.89 12.98 8.85
N ARG A 82 2.15 13.29 8.52
CA ARG A 82 2.50 13.90 7.24
C ARG A 82 3.06 12.82 6.35
N HIS A 83 2.35 12.61 5.25
CA HIS A 83 2.74 11.68 4.20
C HIS A 83 4.22 11.91 3.84
N PRO A 84 5.03 10.85 3.72
CA PRO A 84 6.46 10.96 3.46
C PRO A 84 6.82 11.76 2.20
N LEU A 85 5.90 11.84 1.23
CA LEU A 85 5.98 12.77 0.08
C LEU A 85 6.24 14.23 0.50
N PHE A 86 5.56 14.72 1.53
CA PHE A 86 5.67 16.12 1.97
C PHE A 86 6.89 16.39 2.87
N LYS A 87 7.67 15.36 3.23
CA LYS A 87 8.92 15.54 3.97
C LYS A 87 10.08 15.90 3.05
N LYS A 88 10.06 15.41 1.81
CA LYS A 88 11.11 15.66 0.80
C LYS A 88 10.95 17.01 0.08
N LEU A 89 9.76 17.62 0.15
CA LEU A 89 9.45 18.92 -0.43
C LEU A 89 9.64 20.08 0.57
N ARG A 90 10.67 20.02 1.42
CA ARG A 90 11.09 21.15 2.26
C ARG A 90 12.45 21.64 1.72
N LYS A 91 12.47 22.91 1.28
CA LYS A 91 13.69 23.69 1.03
C LYS A 91 14.53 23.80 2.30
#